data_AF-A0A094L786-F1
#
_entry.id   AF-A0A094L786-F1
#
_cell.length_a   1.000
_cell.length_b   1.000
_cell.length_c   1.000
_cell.angle_alpha   90.00
_cell.angle_beta   90.00
_cell.angle_gamma   90.00
#
_symmetry.space_group_name_H-M   'P 1'
#
loop_
_entity.id
_entity.type
_entity.pdbx_description
1 polymer ?
#
loop_
_entity_poly.entity_id
_entity_poly.type
_entity_poly.pdbx_seq_one_letter_code
_entity_poly.pdbx_strand_id
1 'polypeptide(L)'
;RITRGLFHLNLYASIGFLTCISVHRYLGIVHPLKARGRCQGATSSVWLSAMVWVWVIAQVAPDFAFSKMDNKGMQCHDTTGHENLGVYLPYTMAITMTGFAIPFLIIIGCYCHVVVVLCRNDTVDLSLRRRSIRLVILVMVLFSICFLPYHIFRNLNLLSRSWQLQGSCTQALKNIYISYQVTRGLASFNSALNPLLYVMTSEDCLSRIRTIRQKASQSLGSTFRSKTSDQADEKKISIILCEEE
;
A
#
# COMPACT_ATOMS: atom_id res chain seq x y z
N ARG A 1 -22.87 1.86 -4.11
CA ARG A 1 -22.25 3.20 -4.34
C ARG A 1 -21.35 3.62 -3.17
N ILE A 2 -21.86 3.61 -1.93
CA ILE A 2 -21.12 4.02 -0.72
C ILE A 2 -19.84 3.21 -0.48
N THR A 3 -19.90 1.88 -0.48
CA THR A 3 -18.73 0.99 -0.25
C THR A 3 -17.58 1.27 -1.24
N ARG A 4 -17.92 1.48 -2.51
CA ARG A 4 -16.95 1.80 -3.56
C ARG A 4 -16.35 3.19 -3.35
N GLY A 5 -17.16 4.18 -2.96
CA GLY A 5 -16.67 5.51 -2.62
C GLY A 5 -15.72 5.49 -1.43
N LEU A 6 -16.08 4.78 -0.35
CA LEU A 6 -15.22 4.59 0.83
C LEU A 6 -13.90 3.91 0.47
N PHE A 7 -13.93 2.92 -0.43
CA PHE A 7 -12.72 2.29 -0.94
C PHE A 7 -11.80 3.29 -1.67
N HIS A 8 -12.34 4.08 -2.60
CA HIS A 8 -11.54 5.07 -3.33
C HIS A 8 -11.07 6.21 -2.42
N LEU A 9 -11.90 6.64 -1.46
CA LEU A 9 -11.54 7.63 -0.45
C LEU A 9 -10.37 7.12 0.41
N ASN A 10 -10.46 5.91 0.96
CA ASN A 10 -9.38 5.29 1.72
C ASN A 10 -8.11 5.18 0.87
N LEU A 11 -8.28 4.78 -0.39
CA LEU A 11 -7.17 4.58 -1.31
C LEU A 11 -6.41 5.87 -1.58
N TYR A 12 -7.08 6.91 -2.07
CA TYR A 12 -6.44 8.18 -2.40
C TYR A 12 -6.00 8.95 -1.15
N ALA A 13 -6.71 8.83 -0.02
CA ALA A 13 -6.27 9.41 1.25
C ALA A 13 -4.95 8.80 1.71
N SER A 14 -4.83 7.46 1.69
CA SER A 14 -3.58 6.77 2.02
C SER A 14 -2.41 7.28 1.17
N ILE A 15 -2.60 7.42 -0.14
CA ILE A 15 -1.59 7.93 -1.06
C ILE A 15 -1.20 9.39 -0.75
N GLY A 16 -2.19 10.25 -0.53
CA GLY A 16 -1.97 11.66 -0.19
C GLY A 16 -1.23 11.83 1.13
N PHE A 17 -1.65 11.12 2.18
CA PHE A 17 -0.99 11.15 3.48
C PHE A 17 0.44 10.64 3.42
N LEU A 18 0.70 9.56 2.68
CA LEU A 18 2.05 9.04 2.51
C LEU A 18 2.96 10.07 1.82
N THR A 19 2.46 10.70 0.76
CA THR A 19 3.19 11.78 0.08
C THR A 19 3.51 12.93 1.03
N CYS A 20 2.54 13.40 1.82
CA CYS A 20 2.75 14.46 2.81
C CYS A 20 3.78 14.06 3.88
N ILE A 21 3.72 12.83 4.41
CA ILE A 21 4.68 12.33 5.39
C ILE A 21 6.09 12.29 4.78
N SER A 22 6.21 11.85 3.53
CA SER A 22 7.47 11.80 2.80
C SER A 22 8.07 13.18 2.58
N VAL A 23 7.26 14.16 2.16
CA VAL A 23 7.68 15.56 2.00
C VAL A 23 8.06 16.20 3.34
N HIS A 24 7.29 15.96 4.39
CA HIS A 24 7.59 16.46 5.73
C HIS A 24 8.95 15.93 6.24
N ARG A 25 9.21 14.63 6.05
CA ARG A 25 10.52 14.02 6.36
C ARG A 25 11.64 14.61 5.51
N TYR A 26 11.40 14.80 4.21
CA TYR A 26 12.37 15.43 3.31
C TYR A 26 12.76 16.84 3.79
N LEU A 27 11.78 17.69 4.09
CA LEU A 27 12.02 19.06 4.54
C LEU A 27 12.77 19.11 5.88
N GLY A 28 12.44 18.21 6.81
CA GLY A 28 13.15 18.12 8.09
C GLY A 28 14.61 17.70 7.96
N ILE A 29 14.95 16.87 6.97
CA ILE A 29 16.30 16.36 6.75
C ILE A 29 17.15 17.32 5.91
N VAL A 30 16.60 17.85 4.82
CA VAL A 30 17.35 18.68 3.85
C VAL A 30 17.38 20.15 4.26
N HIS A 31 16.37 20.63 5.00
CA HIS A 31 16.25 22.04 5.39
C HIS A 31 15.96 22.22 6.89
N PRO A 32 16.86 21.76 7.79
CA PRO A 32 16.64 21.79 9.24
C PRO A 32 16.38 23.20 9.81
N LEU A 33 17.00 24.24 9.21
CA LEU A 33 16.83 25.64 9.64
C LEU A 33 15.50 26.28 9.18
N LYS A 34 14.91 25.82 8.06
CA LYS A 34 13.56 26.24 7.62
C LYS A 34 12.46 25.43 8.30
N ALA A 35 12.75 24.19 8.70
CA ALA A 35 11.81 23.29 9.36
C ALA A 35 11.41 23.75 10.77
N ARG A 36 12.34 24.37 11.52
CA ARG A 36 12.15 24.81 12.92
C ARG A 36 11.11 25.92 13.09
N GLY A 37 10.72 26.65 12.04
CA GLY A 37 9.83 27.81 12.13
C GLY A 37 8.43 27.68 11.51
N ARG A 38 8.19 26.75 10.56
CA ARG A 38 6.94 26.75 9.77
C ARG A 38 6.32 25.38 9.47
N CYS A 39 7.12 24.31 9.39
CA CYS A 39 6.63 22.98 8.97
C CYS A 39 6.42 21.96 10.11
N GLN A 40 6.99 22.19 11.31
CA GLN A 40 6.86 21.28 12.45
C GLN A 40 5.72 21.64 13.42
N GLY A 41 5.00 22.74 13.20
CA GLY A 41 3.85 23.12 14.03
C GLY A 41 2.64 22.23 13.79
N ALA A 42 1.89 21.90 14.84
CA ALA A 42 0.64 21.11 14.77
C ALA A 42 -0.35 21.71 13.75
N THR A 43 -0.36 23.04 13.60
CA THR A 43 -1.16 23.78 12.62
C THR A 43 -0.82 23.46 11.17
N SER A 44 0.46 23.23 10.83
CA SER A 44 0.89 22.83 9.48
C SER A 44 0.43 21.42 9.14
N SER A 45 0.44 20.50 10.11
CA SER A 45 -0.01 19.11 9.91
C SER A 45 -1.53 19.04 9.70
N VAL A 46 -2.29 19.83 10.47
CA VAL A 46 -3.75 19.95 10.32
C VAL A 46 -4.11 20.51 8.94
N TRP A 47 -3.42 21.56 8.49
CA TRP A 47 -3.65 22.12 7.16
C TRP A 47 -3.34 21.14 6.02
N LEU A 48 -2.21 20.43 6.11
CA LEU A 48 -1.85 19.40 5.13
C LEU A 48 -2.89 18.27 5.09
N SER A 49 -3.37 17.83 6.25
CA SER A 49 -4.43 16.84 6.34
C SER A 49 -5.73 17.32 5.69
N ALA A 50 -6.14 18.56 5.98
CA ALA A 50 -7.31 19.16 5.36
C ALA A 50 -7.18 19.25 3.83
N MET A 51 -6.01 19.65 3.32
CA MET A 51 -5.73 19.69 1.88
C MET A 51 -5.84 18.30 1.23
N VAL A 52 -5.29 17.27 1.87
CA VAL A 52 -5.39 15.88 1.38
C VAL A 52 -6.84 15.44 1.32
N TRP A 53 -7.62 15.69 2.38
CA TRP A 53 -9.04 15.33 2.41
C TRP A 53 -9.86 16.05 1.34
N VAL A 54 -9.68 17.38 1.19
CA VAL A 54 -10.36 18.17 0.16
C VAL A 54 -10.04 17.65 -1.23
N TRP A 55 -8.76 17.39 -1.51
CA TRP A 55 -8.31 16.83 -2.78
C TRP A 55 -8.92 15.45 -3.08
N VAL A 56 -8.90 14.56 -2.09
CA VAL A 56 -9.45 13.20 -2.20
C VAL A 56 -10.96 13.22 -2.43
N ILE A 57 -11.68 14.05 -1.68
CA ILE A 57 -13.13 14.23 -1.85
C ILE A 57 -13.43 14.78 -3.24
N ALA A 58 -12.67 15.77 -3.72
CA ALA A 58 -12.84 16.34 -5.05
C ALA A 58 -12.61 15.31 -6.18
N GLN A 59 -11.66 14.37 -6.01
CA GLN A 59 -11.45 13.29 -6.99
C GLN A 59 -12.52 12.21 -6.95
N VAL A 60 -13.09 11.91 -5.78
CA VAL A 60 -14.09 10.84 -5.64
C VAL A 60 -15.52 11.35 -5.91
N ALA A 61 -15.81 12.63 -5.68
CA ALA A 61 -17.15 13.21 -5.83
C ALA A 61 -17.78 13.01 -7.23
N PRO A 62 -17.09 13.22 -8.36
CA PRO A 62 -17.72 13.06 -9.68
C PRO A 62 -18.06 11.58 -9.95
N ASP A 63 -17.38 10.63 -9.32
CA ASP A 63 -17.66 9.20 -9.46
C ASP A 63 -18.95 8.74 -8.75
N PHE A 64 -19.54 9.60 -7.91
CA PHE A 64 -20.90 9.46 -7.40
C PHE A 64 -21.96 10.05 -8.34
N ALA A 65 -21.59 11.03 -9.17
CA ALA A 65 -22.49 11.68 -10.12
C ALA A 65 -22.72 10.86 -11.39
N PHE A 66 -21.74 10.06 -11.83
CA PHE A 66 -21.88 9.21 -13.02
C PHE A 66 -22.85 8.04 -12.79
N SER A 67 -23.87 7.92 -13.66
CA SER A 67 -24.79 6.78 -13.67
C SER A 67 -24.05 5.49 -13.99
N LYS A 68 -24.27 4.49 -13.14
CA LYS A 68 -23.71 3.14 -13.27
C LYS A 68 -24.71 2.13 -13.82
N MET A 69 -25.93 2.58 -14.07
CA MET A 69 -27.00 1.80 -14.67
C MET A 69 -26.95 2.01 -16.19
N ASP A 70 -27.12 0.95 -16.95
CA ASP A 70 -27.45 1.10 -18.38
C ASP A 70 -28.81 1.81 -18.53
N ASN A 71 -29.04 2.49 -19.66
CA ASN A 71 -30.27 3.26 -19.93
C ASN A 71 -31.56 2.43 -19.76
N LYS A 72 -31.47 1.09 -19.90
CA LYS A 72 -32.59 0.16 -19.73
C LYS A 72 -32.82 -0.33 -18.30
N GLY A 73 -31.99 0.06 -17.33
CA GLY A 73 -32.09 -0.42 -15.95
C GLY A 73 -31.72 -1.89 -15.73
N MET A 74 -31.38 -2.61 -16.80
CA MET A 74 -31.26 -4.07 -16.81
C MET A 74 -29.87 -4.58 -16.37
N GLN A 75 -28.83 -3.74 -16.49
CA GLN A 75 -27.46 -4.09 -16.10
C GLN A 75 -26.81 -2.97 -15.28
N CYS A 76 -26.17 -3.38 -14.19
CA CYS A 76 -25.35 -2.51 -13.34
C CYS A 76 -23.88 -2.72 -13.71
N HIS A 77 -23.23 -1.67 -14.19
CA HIS A 77 -21.81 -1.71 -14.54
C HIS A 77 -20.94 -1.25 -13.38
N ASP A 78 -19.82 -1.95 -13.17
CA ASP A 78 -18.84 -1.61 -12.13
C ASP A 78 -18.17 -0.24 -12.35
N THR A 79 -18.16 0.28 -13.58
CA THR A 79 -17.51 1.55 -13.96
C THR A 79 -18.45 2.61 -14.51
N THR A 80 -19.06 2.46 -15.67
CA THR A 80 -20.05 3.42 -16.22
C THR A 80 -20.92 2.73 -17.27
N GLY A 81 -22.11 3.27 -17.56
CA GLY A 81 -22.89 2.86 -18.73
C GLY A 81 -22.12 3.10 -20.04
N HIS A 82 -22.44 2.32 -21.08
CA HIS A 82 -21.73 2.38 -22.38
C HIS A 82 -21.82 3.77 -23.04
N GLU A 83 -22.89 4.51 -22.80
CA GLU A 83 -23.13 5.87 -23.29
C GLU A 83 -22.12 6.92 -22.78
N ASN A 84 -21.59 6.74 -21.57
CA ASN A 84 -20.69 7.72 -20.93
C ASN A 84 -19.21 7.32 -21.04
N LEU A 85 -18.91 6.23 -21.75
CA LEU A 85 -17.57 5.64 -21.81
C LEU A 85 -16.53 6.61 -22.40
N GLY A 86 -16.91 7.38 -23.43
CA GLY A 86 -16.03 8.35 -24.11
C GLY A 86 -15.59 9.52 -23.22
N VAL A 87 -16.44 9.96 -22.28
CA VAL A 87 -16.11 11.04 -21.32
C VAL A 87 -15.46 10.48 -20.05
N TYR A 88 -15.82 9.25 -19.66
CA TYR A 88 -15.34 8.62 -18.44
C TYR A 88 -13.90 8.08 -18.55
N LEU A 89 -13.45 7.73 -19.77
CA LEU A 89 -12.08 7.29 -20.04
C LEU A 89 -11.03 8.40 -19.77
N PRO A 90 -11.11 9.61 -20.37
CA PRO A 90 -10.15 10.68 -20.10
C PRO A 90 -10.23 11.16 -18.64
N TYR A 91 -11.42 11.16 -18.04
CA TYR A 91 -11.60 11.43 -16.60
C TYR A 91 -10.84 10.44 -15.72
N THR A 92 -10.96 9.14 -16.01
CA THR A 92 -10.24 8.10 -15.27
C THR A 92 -8.73 8.24 -15.44
N MET A 93 -8.28 8.55 -16.67
CA MET A 93 -6.87 8.78 -16.95
C MET A 93 -6.34 9.97 -16.16
N ALA A 94 -7.08 11.09 -16.13
CA ALA A 94 -6.75 12.25 -15.31
C ALA A 94 -6.61 11.87 -13.83
N ILE A 95 -7.59 11.14 -13.26
CA ILE A 95 -7.50 10.66 -11.87
C ILE A 95 -6.30 9.73 -11.66
N THR A 96 -5.98 8.87 -12.62
CA THR A 96 -4.83 7.97 -12.51
C THR A 96 -3.52 8.78 -12.48
N MET A 97 -3.42 9.84 -13.28
CA MET A 97 -2.26 10.72 -13.26
C MET A 97 -2.17 11.52 -11.95
N THR A 98 -3.27 12.15 -11.54
CA THR A 98 -3.29 13.04 -10.38
C THR A 98 -3.33 12.31 -9.04
N GLY A 99 -3.93 11.12 -9.00
CA GLY A 99 -4.13 10.29 -7.81
C GLY A 99 -3.07 9.21 -7.61
N PHE A 100 -2.30 8.85 -8.64
CA PHE A 100 -1.23 7.84 -8.55
C PHE A 100 0.11 8.31 -9.10
N ALA A 101 0.20 8.67 -10.38
CA ALA A 101 1.50 8.92 -11.03
C ALA A 101 2.26 10.12 -10.42
N ILE A 102 1.58 11.25 -10.24
CA ILE A 102 2.19 12.46 -9.66
C ILE A 102 2.63 12.22 -8.20
N PRO A 103 1.76 11.72 -7.28
CA PRO A 103 2.17 11.36 -5.92
C PRO A 103 3.37 10.42 -5.88
N PHE A 104 3.37 9.40 -6.73
CA PHE A 104 4.45 8.42 -6.82
C PHE A 104 5.79 9.06 -7.24
N LEU A 105 5.78 9.91 -8.26
CA LEU A 105 6.98 10.63 -8.70
C LEU A 105 7.50 11.61 -7.64
N ILE A 106 6.60 12.30 -6.92
CA ILE A 106 6.98 13.20 -5.81
C ILE A 106 7.67 12.40 -4.71
N ILE A 107 7.10 11.26 -4.29
CA ILE A 107 7.69 10.38 -3.29
C ILE A 107 9.10 9.96 -3.73
N ILE A 108 9.25 9.44 -4.96
CA ILE A 108 10.56 9.03 -5.51
C ILE A 108 11.53 10.20 -5.50
N GLY A 109 11.16 11.34 -6.10
CA GLY A 109 12.03 12.50 -6.24
C GLY A 109 12.50 13.04 -4.88
N CYS A 110 11.56 13.24 -3.95
CA CYS A 110 11.88 13.68 -2.59
C CYS A 110 12.87 12.73 -1.92
N TYR A 111 12.61 11.42 -1.96
CA TYR A 111 13.49 10.47 -1.28
C TYR A 111 14.82 10.21 -1.99
N CYS A 112 14.86 10.19 -3.33
CA CYS A 112 16.12 10.14 -4.08
C CYS A 112 17.01 11.32 -3.67
N HIS A 113 16.44 12.51 -3.55
CA HIS A 113 17.17 13.68 -3.08
C HIS A 113 17.58 13.56 -1.61
N VAL A 114 16.72 13.04 -0.71
CA VAL A 114 17.13 12.71 0.67
C VAL A 114 18.35 11.81 0.67
N VAL A 115 18.34 10.73 -0.12
CA VAL A 115 19.44 9.77 -0.21
C VAL A 115 20.71 10.43 -0.73
N VAL A 116 20.63 11.25 -1.78
CA VAL A 116 21.80 11.98 -2.31
C VAL A 116 22.39 12.93 -1.26
N VAL A 117 21.55 13.70 -0.56
CA VAL A 117 22.00 14.62 0.50
C VAL A 117 22.62 13.86 1.67
N LEU A 118 22.06 12.70 2.04
CA LEU A 118 22.61 11.83 3.08
C LEU A 118 23.90 11.13 2.66
N CYS A 119 24.06 10.78 1.38
CA CYS A 119 25.29 10.19 0.87
C CYS A 119 26.44 11.21 0.78
N ARG A 120 26.12 12.51 0.72
CA ARG A 120 27.11 13.61 0.67
C ARG A 120 27.52 14.15 2.03
N ASN A 121 26.75 13.90 3.08
CA ASN A 121 27.03 14.38 4.42
C ASN A 121 27.35 13.20 5.35
N ASP A 122 28.63 13.00 5.65
CA ASP A 122 29.11 11.94 6.54
C ASP A 122 28.72 12.15 8.02
N THR A 123 28.18 13.32 8.37
CA THR A 123 27.72 13.65 9.72
C THR A 123 26.30 13.16 10.02
N VAL A 124 25.59 12.60 9.05
CA VAL A 124 24.20 12.14 9.25
C VAL A 124 24.17 10.70 9.77
N ASP A 125 23.29 10.46 10.74
CA ASP A 125 23.10 9.13 11.33
C ASP A 125 22.78 8.06 10.27
N LEU A 126 23.63 7.03 10.23
CA LEU A 126 23.54 5.88 9.33
C LEU A 126 22.23 5.10 9.51
N SER A 127 21.64 5.16 10.72
CA SER A 127 20.34 4.55 11.04
C SER A 127 19.19 5.23 10.29
N LEU A 128 19.17 6.57 10.26
CA LEU A 128 18.19 7.39 9.54
C LEU A 128 18.30 7.21 8.03
N ARG A 129 19.53 7.05 7.51
CA ARG A 129 19.80 6.72 6.10
C ARG A 129 19.16 5.39 5.71
N ARG A 130 19.48 4.33 6.45
CA ARG A 130 18.95 2.97 6.18
C ARG A 130 17.43 2.94 6.30
N ARG A 131 16.87 3.61 7.31
CA ARG A 131 15.42 3.72 7.51
C ARG A 131 14.72 4.42 6.36
N SER A 132 15.28 5.52 5.85
CA SER A 132 14.72 6.26 4.72
C SER A 132 14.72 5.42 3.44
N ILE A 133 15.85 4.78 3.10
CA ILE A 133 15.95 3.88 1.94
C ILE A 133 14.97 2.71 2.05
N ARG A 134 14.88 2.08 3.23
CA ARG A 134 13.93 0.99 3.47
C ARG A 134 12.49 1.42 3.28
N LEU A 135 12.14 2.62 3.73
CA LEU A 135 10.79 3.18 3.56
C LEU A 135 10.48 3.43 2.08
N VAL A 136 11.42 3.98 1.31
CA VAL A 136 11.27 4.17 -0.14
C VAL A 136 10.98 2.86 -0.84
N ILE A 137 11.82 1.85 -0.62
CA ILE A 137 11.68 0.55 -1.27
C ILE A 137 10.34 -0.08 -0.90
N LEU A 138 9.97 0.00 0.39
CA LEU A 138 8.71 -0.56 0.87
C LEU A 138 7.51 0.17 0.26
N VAL A 139 7.47 1.51 0.27
CA VAL A 139 6.42 2.30 -0.38
C VAL A 139 6.38 1.99 -1.89
N MET A 140 7.51 1.97 -2.58
CA MET A 140 7.60 1.65 -4.01
C MET A 140 7.02 0.29 -4.35
N VAL A 141 7.46 -0.75 -3.63
CA VAL A 141 7.02 -2.14 -3.86
C VAL A 141 5.53 -2.27 -3.58
N LEU A 142 5.07 -1.74 -2.45
CA LEU A 142 3.67 -1.83 -2.07
C LEU A 142 2.77 -1.04 -3.02
N PHE A 143 3.20 0.16 -3.45
CA PHE A 143 2.44 0.93 -4.42
C PHE A 143 2.38 0.26 -5.79
N SER A 144 3.50 -0.29 -6.24
CA SER A 144 3.60 -0.96 -7.53
C SER A 144 2.85 -2.29 -7.56
N ILE A 145 2.72 -2.99 -6.43
CA ILE A 145 1.94 -4.23 -6.35
C ILE A 145 0.46 -3.92 -6.15
N CYS A 146 0.11 -3.00 -5.26
CA CYS A 146 -1.29 -2.75 -4.91
C CYS A 146 -2.02 -1.83 -5.89
N PHE A 147 -1.38 -0.79 -6.43
CA PHE A 147 -2.09 0.25 -7.20
C PHE A 147 -1.83 0.18 -8.69
N LEU A 148 -0.58 -0.05 -9.12
CA LEU A 148 -0.23 -0.08 -10.53
C LEU A 148 -1.09 -1.10 -11.32
N PRO A 149 -1.31 -2.35 -10.84
CA PRO A 149 -2.12 -3.31 -11.56
C PRO A 149 -3.57 -2.85 -11.62
N TYR A 150 -4.12 -2.29 -10.52
CA TYR A 150 -5.49 -1.79 -10.49
C TYR A 150 -5.71 -0.69 -11.53
N HIS A 151 -4.83 0.32 -11.60
CA HIS A 151 -4.95 1.41 -12.55
C HIS A 151 -4.78 0.93 -14.01
N ILE A 152 -3.85 0.03 -14.28
CA ILE A 152 -3.66 -0.55 -15.61
C ILE A 152 -4.90 -1.34 -16.03
N PHE A 153 -5.33 -2.33 -15.23
CA PHE A 153 -6.45 -3.20 -15.59
C PHE A 153 -7.79 -2.47 -15.60
N ARG A 154 -7.97 -1.41 -14.80
CA ARG A 154 -9.16 -0.55 -14.88
C ARG A 154 -9.24 0.17 -16.23
N ASN A 155 -8.13 0.73 -16.71
CA ASN A 155 -8.09 1.40 -18.02
C ASN A 155 -8.22 0.40 -19.18
N LEU A 156 -7.54 -0.75 -19.09
CA LEU A 156 -7.70 -1.84 -20.06
C LEU A 156 -9.14 -2.38 -20.10
N ASN A 157 -9.81 -2.51 -18.96
CA ASN A 157 -11.20 -2.94 -18.91
C ASN A 157 -12.14 -1.92 -19.57
N LEU A 158 -11.89 -0.62 -19.41
CA LEU A 158 -12.67 0.41 -20.11
C LEU A 158 -12.42 0.39 -21.62
N LEU A 159 -11.17 0.21 -22.06
CA LEU A 159 -10.81 0.10 -23.46
C LEU A 159 -11.39 -1.18 -24.10
N SER A 160 -11.32 -2.30 -23.37
CA SER A 160 -11.94 -3.58 -23.70
C SER A 160 -13.44 -3.42 -23.98
N ARG A 161 -14.16 -2.71 -23.10
CA ARG A 161 -15.58 -2.41 -23.31
C ARG A 161 -15.83 -1.53 -24.54
N SER A 162 -14.93 -0.61 -24.86
CA SER A 162 -15.02 0.18 -26.09
C SER A 162 -14.87 -0.69 -27.35
N TRP A 163 -13.98 -1.68 -27.33
CA TRP A 163 -13.80 -2.62 -28.44
C TRP A 163 -14.92 -3.65 -28.56
N GLN A 164 -15.53 -4.05 -27.44
CA GLN A 164 -16.72 -4.91 -27.43
C GLN A 164 -17.91 -4.25 -28.13
N LEU A 165 -18.09 -2.94 -27.95
CA LEU A 165 -19.12 -2.17 -28.65
C LEU A 165 -18.89 -2.10 -30.17
N GLN A 166 -17.64 -2.26 -30.63
CA GLN A 166 -17.26 -2.30 -32.03
C GLN A 166 -17.34 -3.71 -32.64
N GLY A 167 -17.90 -4.69 -31.91
CA GLY A 167 -18.13 -6.06 -32.39
C GLY A 167 -16.99 -7.06 -32.12
N SER A 168 -15.91 -6.64 -31.44
CA SER A 168 -14.84 -7.56 -31.05
C SER A 168 -15.14 -8.21 -29.71
N CYS A 169 -15.53 -9.49 -29.71
CA CYS A 169 -15.71 -10.28 -28.50
C CYS A 169 -14.77 -11.49 -28.50
N THR A 170 -13.73 -11.45 -27.66
CA THR A 170 -12.65 -12.44 -27.59
C THR A 170 -12.38 -12.84 -26.14
N GLN A 171 -11.82 -14.03 -25.95
CA GLN A 171 -11.45 -14.54 -24.62
C GLN A 171 -10.47 -13.61 -23.87
N ALA A 172 -9.64 -12.86 -24.61
CA ALA A 172 -8.73 -11.87 -24.05
C ALA A 172 -9.48 -10.75 -23.30
N LEU A 173 -10.61 -10.28 -23.83
CA LEU A 173 -11.43 -9.22 -23.21
C LEU A 173 -12.06 -9.71 -21.89
N LYS A 174 -12.45 -10.98 -21.81
CA LYS A 174 -12.95 -11.63 -20.59
C LYS A 174 -11.84 -11.75 -19.52
N ASN A 175 -10.63 -12.11 -19.91
CA ASN A 175 -9.49 -12.19 -19.01
C ASN A 175 -9.14 -10.83 -18.40
N ILE A 176 -9.22 -9.75 -19.19
CA ILE A 176 -9.00 -8.37 -18.70
C ILE A 176 -10.00 -8.02 -17.58
N TYR A 177 -11.28 -8.40 -17.72
CA TYR A 177 -12.29 -8.17 -16.69
C TYR A 177 -11.98 -8.94 -15.40
N ILE A 178 -11.59 -10.22 -15.50
CA ILE A 178 -11.21 -11.03 -14.34
C ILE A 178 -9.98 -10.42 -13.63
N SER A 179 -8.95 -10.04 -14.39
CA SER A 179 -7.76 -9.39 -13.84
C SER A 179 -8.10 -8.05 -13.18
N TYR A 180 -9.03 -7.27 -13.72
CA TYR A 180 -9.54 -6.06 -13.07
C TYR A 180 -10.19 -6.37 -11.70
N GLN A 181 -10.97 -7.44 -11.58
CA GLN A 181 -11.56 -7.83 -10.29
C GLN A 181 -10.52 -8.25 -9.27
N VAL A 182 -9.53 -9.04 -9.68
CA VAL A 182 -8.42 -9.47 -8.80
C VAL A 182 -7.61 -8.27 -8.32
N THR A 183 -7.25 -7.37 -9.22
CA THR A 183 -6.44 -6.19 -8.89
C THR A 183 -7.20 -5.17 -8.06
N ARG A 184 -8.53 -5.12 -8.15
CA ARG A 184 -9.38 -4.39 -7.20
C ARG A 184 -9.29 -4.95 -5.78
N GLY A 185 -9.26 -6.28 -5.64
CA GLY A 185 -8.97 -6.95 -4.37
C GLY A 185 -7.58 -6.61 -3.85
N LEU A 186 -6.57 -6.65 -4.72
CA LEU A 186 -5.17 -6.32 -4.37
C LEU A 186 -5.00 -4.87 -3.91
N ALA A 187 -5.69 -3.92 -4.55
CA ALA A 187 -5.73 -2.53 -4.11
C ALA A 187 -6.38 -2.35 -2.73
N SER A 188 -7.20 -3.31 -2.26
CA SER A 188 -7.79 -3.30 -0.91
C SER A 188 -6.77 -3.60 0.19
N PHE A 189 -5.68 -4.29 -0.14
CA PHE A 189 -4.57 -4.49 0.80
C PHE A 189 -3.85 -3.19 1.15
N ASN A 190 -4.12 -2.07 0.45
CA ASN A 190 -3.65 -0.74 0.85
C ASN A 190 -3.93 -0.43 2.34
N SER A 191 -5.10 -0.79 2.84
CA SER A 191 -5.44 -0.57 4.24
C SER A 191 -4.49 -1.28 5.22
N ALA A 192 -3.92 -2.43 4.83
CA ALA A 192 -2.93 -3.18 5.61
C ALA A 192 -1.51 -2.60 5.53
N LEU A 193 -1.27 -1.65 4.63
CA LEU A 193 0.04 -0.99 4.50
C LEU A 193 0.27 0.04 5.60
N ASN A 194 -0.79 0.67 6.12
CA ASN A 194 -0.66 1.69 7.16
C ASN A 194 0.00 1.15 8.45
N PRO A 195 -0.46 0.00 9.00
CA PRO A 195 0.23 -0.63 10.14
C PRO A 195 1.64 -1.11 9.80
N LEU A 196 1.86 -1.66 8.60
CA LEU A 196 3.17 -2.15 8.17
C LEU A 196 4.19 -1.00 8.12
N LEU A 197 3.82 0.14 7.55
CA LEU A 197 4.65 1.34 7.51
C LEU A 197 4.93 1.88 8.92
N TYR A 198 3.95 1.85 9.81
CA TYR A 198 4.12 2.27 11.20
C TYR A 198 5.12 1.38 11.94
N VAL A 199 4.92 0.06 11.88
CA VAL A 199 5.83 -0.93 12.48
C VAL A 199 7.25 -0.79 11.92
N MET A 200 7.38 -0.62 10.61
CA MET A 200 8.67 -0.50 9.93
C MET A 200 9.37 0.85 10.19
N THR A 201 8.62 1.85 10.63
CA THR A 201 9.19 3.14 11.03
C THR A 201 9.52 3.20 12.52
N SER A 202 8.86 2.45 13.40
CA SER A 202 9.20 2.44 14.83
C SER A 202 10.33 1.44 15.14
N GLU A 203 11.51 1.95 15.52
CA GLU A 203 12.65 1.16 16.02
C GLU A 203 12.23 0.30 17.23
N ASP A 204 11.43 0.87 18.12
CA ASP A 204 10.93 0.22 19.35
C ASP A 204 9.97 -0.95 19.07
N CYS A 205 9.18 -0.89 18.00
CA CYS A 205 8.28 -1.99 17.66
C CYS A 205 9.06 -3.13 16.98
N LEU A 206 9.98 -2.79 16.07
CA LEU A 206 10.83 -3.78 15.40
C LEU A 206 11.74 -4.52 16.38
N SER A 207 12.29 -3.83 17.39
CA SER A 207 13.07 -4.45 18.46
C SER A 207 12.20 -5.40 19.28
N ARG A 208 11.00 -4.95 19.70
CA ARG A 208 10.03 -5.79 20.42
C ARG A 208 9.58 -7.02 19.63
N ILE A 209 9.28 -6.88 18.33
CA ILE A 209 8.91 -8.00 17.45
C ILE A 209 10.07 -8.99 17.31
N ARG A 210 11.31 -8.51 17.17
CA ARG A 210 12.49 -9.38 17.14
C ARG A 210 12.67 -10.14 18.45
N THR A 211 12.49 -9.47 19.60
CA THR A 211 12.55 -10.11 20.92
C THR A 211 11.43 -11.15 21.08
N ILE A 212 10.21 -10.84 20.65
CA ILE A 212 9.07 -11.78 20.69
C ILE A 212 9.34 -12.97 19.77
N ARG A 213 9.83 -12.75 18.55
CA ARG A 213 10.17 -13.81 17.60
C ARG A 213 11.31 -14.68 18.10
N GLN A 214 12.33 -14.10 18.72
CA GLN A 214 13.42 -14.84 19.36
C GLN A 214 12.91 -15.67 20.54
N LYS A 215 12.06 -15.11 21.40
CA LYS A 215 11.41 -15.83 22.50
C LYS A 215 10.51 -16.96 22.01
N ALA A 216 9.73 -16.74 20.95
CA ALA A 216 8.89 -17.76 20.33
C ALA A 216 9.75 -18.87 19.71
N SER A 217 10.82 -18.52 18.99
CA SER A 217 11.75 -19.51 18.41
C SER A 217 12.50 -20.30 19.48
N GLN A 218 12.86 -19.67 20.60
CA GLN A 218 13.49 -20.34 21.75
C GLN A 218 12.51 -21.25 22.46
N SER A 219 11.25 -20.83 22.62
CA SER A 219 10.18 -21.64 23.21
C SER A 219 9.83 -22.85 22.35
N LEU A 220 9.72 -22.68 21.02
CA LEU A 220 9.53 -23.80 20.09
C LEU A 220 10.73 -24.76 20.07
N GLY A 221 11.96 -24.22 20.18
CA GLY A 221 13.17 -25.03 20.30
C GLY A 221 13.26 -25.79 21.63
N SER A 222 12.84 -25.18 22.76
CA SER A 222 12.84 -25.84 24.06
C SER A 222 11.75 -26.92 24.18
N THR A 223 10.58 -26.72 23.58
CA THR A 223 9.52 -27.73 23.54
C THR A 223 9.92 -28.94 22.71
N PHE A 224 10.64 -28.75 21.60
CA PHE A 224 11.15 -29.86 20.79
C PHE A 224 12.27 -30.63 21.51
N ARG A 225 13.17 -29.92 22.20
CA ARG A 225 14.28 -30.52 22.96
C ARG A 225 13.80 -31.26 24.22
N SER A 226 12.78 -30.75 24.92
CA SER A 226 12.13 -31.44 26.05
C SER A 226 11.54 -32.78 25.61
N LYS A 227 10.77 -32.79 24.51
CA LYS A 227 10.18 -34.02 23.96
C LYS A 227 11.21 -35.07 23.55
N THR A 228 12.40 -34.67 23.11
CA THR A 228 13.46 -35.62 22.73
C THR A 228 14.19 -36.20 23.95
N SER A 229 14.27 -35.44 25.06
CA SER A 229 14.87 -35.91 26.32
C SER A 229 13.94 -36.89 27.05
N ASP A 230 12.64 -36.57 27.13
CA ASP A 230 11.65 -37.43 27.77
C ASP A 230 11.55 -38.79 27.06
N GLN A 231 11.60 -38.79 25.73
CA GLN A 231 11.56 -40.02 24.92
C GLN A 231 12.85 -40.85 25.00
N ALA A 232 14.00 -40.22 25.31
CA ALA A 232 15.27 -40.93 25.51
C ALA A 232 15.36 -41.57 26.91
N ASP A 233 14.85 -40.89 27.94
CA ASP A 233 14.80 -41.42 29.31
C ASP A 233 13.76 -42.55 29.44
N GLU A 234 12.61 -42.45 28.80
CA GLU A 234 11.60 -43.52 28.77
C GLU A 234 12.15 -44.79 28.09
N LYS A 235 12.92 -44.63 27.01
CA LYS A 235 13.58 -45.75 26.32
C LYS A 235 14.69 -46.39 27.17
N LYS A 236 15.41 -45.59 27.95
CA LYS A 236 16.45 -46.08 28.87
C LYS A 236 15.86 -46.88 30.03
N ILE A 237 14.75 -46.42 30.59
CA ILE A 237 14.01 -47.11 31.66
C ILE A 237 13.44 -48.44 31.15
N SER A 238 12.90 -48.47 29.92
CA SER A 238 12.40 -49.73 29.32
C SER A 238 13.49 -50.76 29.03
N ILE A 239 14.72 -50.34 28.74
CA ILE A 239 15.85 -51.27 28.52
C ILE A 239 16.32 -51.88 29.85
N ILE A 240 16.40 -51.08 30.92
CA ILE A 240 16.80 -51.57 32.25
C ILE A 240 15.80 -52.61 32.78
N LEU A 241 14.50 -52.41 32.56
CA LEU A 241 13.46 -53.37 32.97
C LEU A 241 13.46 -54.68 32.18
N CYS A 242 14.10 -54.75 31.00
CA CYS A 242 14.27 -55.98 30.24
C CYS A 242 15.56 -56.75 30.56
N GLU A 243 16.52 -56.17 31.30
CA GLU A 243 17.74 -56.85 31.76
C GLU A 243 17.57 -57.52 33.15
N GLU A 244 16.45 -57.27 33.85
CA GLU A 244 16.15 -57.84 35.17
C GLU A 244 15.19 -59.05 35.13
N GLU A 245 14.78 -59.54 33.95
CA GLU A 245 14.07 -60.83 33.73
C GLU A 245 14.99 -61.88 33.07
#